data_AF-A0AA35PAS6-F1
#
_entry.id   AF-A0AA35PAS6-F1
#
_cell.length_a   1.000
_cell.length_b   1.000
_cell.length_c   1.000
_cell.angle_alpha   90.00
_cell.angle_beta   90.00
_cell.angle_gamma   90.00
#
_symmetry.space_group_name_H-M   'P 1'
#
loop_
_entity.id
_entity.type
_entity.pdbx_description
1 polymer ?
#
loop_
_entity_poly.entity_id
_entity_poly.type
_entity_poly.pdbx_seq_one_letter_code
_entity_poly.pdbx_strand_id
1 'polypeptide(L)'
;MSKGGALQRNKFTVRHQKRSSASETNKMTPAQMARYLAFADPSQPKVKEMLAAVLMKDRNLVPEEEKVAEQKNLIGVLKATEARNRLRNTRLQYQNLRAQEINFLISFQRNAKGAVRLEVFLPPRKNLRKLADCMNTVQRSRIEEILEDETARF
;
A
#
# COMPACT_ATOMS: atom_id res chain seq x y z
N MET A 1 58.71 -23.52 -5.20
CA MET A 1 57.43 -24.02 -5.75
C MET A 1 56.52 -24.41 -4.60
N SER A 2 55.39 -23.71 -4.49
CA SER A 2 54.42 -23.76 -3.38
C SER A 2 53.51 -24.99 -3.50
N LYS A 3 53.20 -25.67 -2.40
CA LYS A 3 51.99 -26.50 -2.28
C LYS A 3 51.31 -26.20 -0.94
N GLY A 4 50.11 -25.61 -1.06
CA GLY A 4 49.34 -25.04 0.04
C GLY A 4 48.84 -26.07 1.04
N GLY A 5 48.92 -25.70 2.32
CA GLY A 5 48.27 -26.40 3.41
C GLY A 5 46.77 -26.12 3.39
N ALA A 6 45.96 -27.17 3.26
CA ALA A 6 44.54 -27.10 3.53
C ALA A 6 44.31 -27.25 5.03
N LEU A 7 43.85 -26.16 5.68
CA LEU A 7 43.35 -26.16 7.04
C LEU A 7 42.17 -27.14 7.16
N GLN A 8 42.38 -28.25 7.87
CA GLN A 8 41.32 -29.18 8.20
C GLN A 8 40.33 -28.50 9.14
N ARG A 9 39.13 -28.21 8.64
CA ARG A 9 37.99 -27.82 9.47
C ARG A 9 37.68 -28.98 10.40
N ASN A 10 37.94 -28.79 11.70
CA ASN A 10 37.51 -29.68 12.76
C ASN A 10 35.99 -29.86 12.69
N LYS A 11 35.56 -31.00 12.15
CA LYS A 11 34.17 -31.46 12.24
C LYS A 11 33.98 -31.96 13.66
N PHE A 12 33.43 -31.12 14.54
CA PHE A 12 32.79 -31.61 15.75
C PHE A 12 31.61 -32.48 15.33
N THR A 13 31.85 -33.77 15.17
CA THR A 13 30.79 -34.76 15.00
C THR A 13 30.11 -34.93 16.36
N VAL A 14 28.96 -34.27 16.52
CA VAL A 14 28.08 -34.50 17.67
C VAL A 14 27.72 -35.99 17.68
N ARG A 15 28.23 -36.65 18.71
CA ARG A 15 28.15 -38.07 19.00
C ARG A 15 26.67 -38.49 19.07
N HIS A 16 26.30 -39.49 18.28
CA HIS A 16 25.07 -40.28 18.36
C HIS A 16 23.75 -39.52 18.63
N GLN A 17 23.22 -38.84 17.60
CA GLN A 17 21.77 -38.69 17.51
C GLN A 17 21.19 -40.06 17.10
N LYS A 18 20.60 -40.79 18.05
CA LYS A 18 19.78 -41.96 17.72
C LYS A 18 18.67 -41.47 16.80
N ARG A 19 18.69 -41.91 15.53
CA ARG A 19 17.58 -41.68 14.61
C ARG A 19 16.41 -42.47 15.16
N SER A 20 15.48 -41.78 15.83
CA SER A 20 14.26 -42.41 16.29
C SER A 20 13.54 -42.99 15.07
N SER A 21 13.16 -44.25 15.17
CA SER A 21 12.45 -44.91 14.07
C SER A 21 11.10 -44.22 13.87
N ALA A 22 10.54 -44.25 12.65
CA ALA A 22 9.25 -43.62 12.35
C ALA A 22 8.09 -44.13 13.25
N SER A 23 8.27 -45.32 13.85
CA SER A 23 7.40 -45.95 14.85
C SER A 23 7.45 -45.27 16.22
N GLU A 24 8.62 -44.77 16.63
CA GLU A 24 8.83 -44.14 17.95
C GLU A 24 8.20 -42.75 18.03
N THR A 25 8.20 -41.98 16.94
CA THR A 25 7.62 -40.62 16.93
C THR A 25 6.11 -40.63 17.15
N ASN A 26 5.41 -41.71 16.78
CA ASN A 26 3.97 -41.84 16.94
C ASN A 26 3.55 -42.18 18.38
N LYS A 27 4.51 -42.58 19.23
CA LYS A 27 4.27 -42.97 20.63
C LYS A 27 4.71 -41.91 21.64
N MET A 28 5.23 -40.77 21.19
CA MET A 28 5.73 -39.72 22.07
C MET A 28 4.59 -38.96 22.75
N THR A 29 4.79 -38.61 24.02
CA THR A 29 3.90 -37.66 24.69
C THR A 29 4.07 -36.26 24.09
N PRO A 30 3.08 -35.35 24.21
CA PRO A 30 3.18 -34.00 23.64
C PRO A 30 4.45 -33.24 24.08
N ALA A 31 4.84 -33.37 25.35
CA ALA A 31 6.05 -32.73 25.89
C ALA A 31 7.34 -33.36 25.34
N GLN A 32 7.36 -34.68 25.09
CA GLN A 32 8.50 -35.35 24.45
C GLN A 32 8.61 -34.96 22.97
N MET A 33 7.47 -34.86 22.28
CA MET A 33 7.42 -34.44 20.88
C MET A 33 7.90 -33.00 20.71
N ALA A 34 7.52 -32.08 21.62
CA ALA A 34 8.02 -30.71 21.62
C ALA A 34 9.55 -30.65 21.81
N ARG A 35 10.10 -31.41 22.76
CA ARG A 35 11.56 -31.51 22.96
C ARG A 35 12.27 -32.09 21.73
N TYR A 36 11.69 -33.10 21.09
CA TYR A 36 12.25 -33.67 19.87
C TYR A 36 12.29 -32.64 18.73
N LEU A 37 11.18 -31.93 18.48
CA LEU A 37 11.09 -30.91 17.42
C LEU A 37 12.04 -29.73 17.64
N ALA A 38 12.38 -29.39 18.89
CA ALA A 38 13.33 -28.32 19.20
C ALA A 38 14.78 -28.61 18.74
N PHE A 39 15.15 -29.88 18.60
CA PHE A 39 16.52 -30.29 18.24
C PHE A 39 16.60 -31.07 16.92
N ALA A 40 15.47 -31.46 16.33
CA ALA A 40 15.42 -32.17 15.05
C ALA A 40 15.67 -31.21 13.87
N ASP A 41 16.30 -31.72 12.81
CA ASP A 41 16.60 -30.93 11.61
C ASP A 41 15.30 -30.61 10.83
N PRO A 42 14.96 -29.33 10.62
CA PRO A 42 13.74 -28.92 9.91
C PRO A 42 13.76 -29.26 8.41
N SER A 43 14.92 -29.63 7.86
CA SER A 43 15.05 -30.09 6.47
C SER A 43 14.40 -31.46 6.24
N GLN A 44 14.11 -32.22 7.31
CA GLN A 44 13.42 -33.50 7.20
C GLN A 44 11.92 -33.28 6.95
N PRO A 45 11.32 -33.95 5.96
CA PRO A 45 9.94 -33.71 5.55
C PRO A 45 8.94 -33.97 6.69
N LYS A 46 9.12 -35.05 7.45
CA LYS A 46 8.27 -35.41 8.59
C LYS A 46 8.33 -34.40 9.73
N VAL A 47 9.51 -33.84 10.02
CA VAL A 47 9.69 -32.79 11.05
C VAL A 47 9.02 -31.50 10.60
N LYS A 48 9.18 -31.14 9.32
CA LYS A 48 8.52 -29.98 8.72
C LYS A 48 7.00 -30.06 8.78
N GLU A 49 6.42 -31.22 8.49
CA GLU A 49 4.99 -31.49 8.63
C GLU A 49 4.52 -31.36 10.09
N MET A 50 5.27 -31.92 11.04
CA MET A 50 4.94 -31.82 12.46
C MET A 50 5.02 -30.38 12.98
N LEU A 51 6.05 -29.62 12.59
CA LEU A 51 6.17 -28.20 12.90
C LEU A 51 4.99 -27.40 12.32
N ALA A 52 4.61 -27.68 11.07
CA ALA A 52 3.44 -27.06 10.46
C ALA A 52 2.16 -27.38 11.24
N ALA A 53 1.95 -28.62 11.68
CA ALA A 53 0.79 -29.01 12.46
C ALA A 53 0.71 -28.31 13.82
N VAL A 54 1.84 -28.09 14.49
CA VAL A 54 1.92 -27.34 15.76
C VAL A 54 1.54 -25.87 15.53
N LEU A 55 2.11 -25.22 14.52
CA LEU A 55 1.80 -23.83 14.19
C LEU A 55 0.32 -23.62 13.82
N MET A 56 -0.31 -24.60 13.18
CA MET A 56 -1.74 -24.55 12.88
C MET A 56 -2.60 -24.75 14.15
N LYS A 57 -2.13 -25.52 15.13
CA LYS A 57 -2.81 -25.63 16.44
C LYS A 57 -2.72 -24.33 17.24
N ASP A 58 -1.59 -23.63 17.21
CA ASP A 58 -1.43 -22.35 17.92
C ASP A 58 -2.35 -21.26 17.36
N ARG A 59 -2.63 -21.27 16.06
CA ARG A 59 -3.67 -20.41 15.46
C ARG A 59 -5.08 -20.68 16.00
N ASN A 60 -5.34 -21.91 16.44
CA ASN A 60 -6.61 -22.28 17.07
C ASN A 60 -6.65 -21.96 18.58
N LEU A 61 -5.53 -21.56 19.20
CA LEU A 61 -5.43 -21.22 20.62
C LEU A 61 -5.63 -19.74 20.93
N VAL A 62 -5.73 -18.87 19.91
CA VAL A 62 -6.18 -17.49 20.14
C VAL A 62 -7.56 -17.57 20.82
N PRO A 63 -7.73 -17.02 22.03
CA PRO A 63 -9.00 -17.07 22.74
C PRO A 63 -10.12 -16.61 21.82
N GLU A 64 -11.22 -17.37 21.76
CA GLU A 64 -12.37 -17.02 20.91
C GLU A 64 -12.87 -15.59 21.21
N GLU A 65 -12.69 -15.11 22.43
CA GLU A 65 -12.99 -13.74 22.84
C GLU A 65 -12.14 -12.67 22.09
N GLU A 66 -10.86 -12.93 21.87
CA GLU A 66 -9.97 -12.03 21.12
C GLU A 66 -10.37 -11.99 19.64
N LYS A 67 -10.69 -13.15 19.05
CA LYS A 67 -11.18 -13.21 17.65
C LYS A 67 -12.48 -12.45 17.47
N VAL A 68 -13.40 -12.57 18.44
CA VAL A 68 -14.67 -11.83 18.42
C VAL A 68 -14.45 -10.33 18.58
N ALA A 69 -13.51 -9.91 19.42
CA ALA A 69 -13.15 -8.51 19.59
C ALA A 69 -12.53 -7.91 18.31
N GLU A 70 -11.60 -8.63 17.67
CA GLU A 70 -11.01 -8.24 16.40
C GLU A 70 -12.05 -8.12 15.28
N GLN A 71 -12.98 -9.08 15.19
CA GLN A 71 -14.07 -9.03 14.23
C GLN A 71 -15.00 -7.84 14.47
N LYS A 72 -15.35 -7.54 15.73
CA LYS A 72 -16.16 -6.36 16.07
C LYS A 72 -15.45 -5.06 15.70
N ASN A 73 -14.15 -4.98 15.97
CA ASN A 73 -13.31 -3.84 15.59
C ASN A 73 -13.29 -3.65 14.06
N LEU A 74 -13.08 -4.74 13.31
CA LEU A 74 -13.10 -4.72 11.86
C LEU A 74 -14.46 -4.26 11.31
N ILE A 75 -15.57 -4.79 11.84
CA ILE A 75 -16.92 -4.35 11.46
C ILE A 75 -17.11 -2.86 11.76
N GLY A 76 -16.62 -2.37 12.90
CA GLY A 76 -16.66 -0.95 13.26
C GLY A 76 -15.92 -0.07 12.25
N VAL A 77 -14.69 -0.47 11.88
CA VAL A 77 -13.88 0.23 10.87
C VAL A 77 -14.57 0.23 9.50
N LEU A 78 -15.11 -0.92 9.08
CA LEU A 78 -15.81 -1.04 7.80
C LEU A 78 -17.05 -0.16 7.76
N LYS A 79 -17.89 -0.18 8.81
CA LYS A 79 -19.07 0.69 8.93
C LYS A 79 -18.71 2.17 8.91
N ALA A 80 -17.65 2.57 9.62
CA ALA A 80 -17.18 3.96 9.63
C ALA A 80 -16.69 4.39 8.24
N THR A 81 -15.97 3.51 7.55
CA THR A 81 -15.48 3.75 6.18
C THR A 81 -16.64 3.86 5.20
N GLU A 82 -17.65 2.99 5.31
CA GLU A 82 -18.86 3.03 4.51
C GLU A 82 -19.64 4.34 4.73
N ALA A 83 -19.86 4.75 5.99
CA ALA A 83 -20.55 6.00 6.30
C ALA A 83 -19.83 7.23 5.71
N ARG A 84 -18.49 7.25 5.79
CA ARG A 84 -17.67 8.30 5.15
C ARG A 84 -17.82 8.27 3.63
N ASN A 85 -17.82 7.10 3.02
CA ASN A 85 -18.02 6.95 1.57
C ASN A 85 -19.41 7.42 1.14
N ARG A 86 -20.46 7.08 1.89
CA ARG A 86 -21.83 7.59 1.64
C ARG A 86 -21.86 9.12 1.67
N LEU A 87 -21.29 9.76 2.70
CA LEU A 87 -21.20 11.22 2.80
C LEU A 87 -20.38 11.86 1.67
N ARG A 88 -19.27 11.23 1.28
CA ARG A 88 -18.46 11.71 0.16
C ARG A 88 -19.24 11.65 -1.15
N ASN A 89 -19.94 10.55 -1.40
CA ASN A 89 -20.72 10.35 -2.62
C ASN A 89 -21.88 11.34 -2.70
N THR A 90 -22.62 11.57 -1.61
CA THR A 90 -23.71 12.56 -1.60
C THR A 90 -23.20 13.97 -1.83
N ARG A 91 -22.06 14.35 -1.22
CA ARG A 91 -21.40 15.64 -1.47
C ARG A 91 -20.98 15.80 -2.93
N LEU A 92 -20.38 14.75 -3.52
CA LEU A 92 -19.96 14.77 -4.91
C LEU A 92 -21.17 14.88 -5.86
N GLN A 93 -22.23 14.11 -5.61
CA GLN A 93 -23.48 14.20 -6.36
C GLN A 93 -24.09 15.59 -6.27
N TYR A 94 -24.17 16.18 -5.08
CA TYR A 94 -24.67 17.54 -4.89
C TYR A 94 -23.83 18.56 -5.68
N GLN A 95 -22.50 18.48 -5.58
CA GLN A 95 -21.62 19.39 -6.33
C GLN A 95 -21.81 19.25 -7.84
N ASN A 96 -21.95 18.03 -8.34
CA ASN A 96 -22.19 17.75 -9.76
C ASN A 96 -23.54 18.30 -10.22
N LEU A 97 -24.63 18.00 -9.52
CA LEU A 97 -25.97 18.48 -9.85
C LEU A 97 -26.04 20.01 -9.79
N ARG A 98 -25.48 20.61 -8.73
CA ARG A 98 -25.40 22.06 -8.61
C ARG A 98 -24.63 22.70 -9.77
N ALA A 99 -23.51 22.09 -10.18
CA ALA A 99 -22.75 22.59 -11.32
C ALA A 99 -23.52 22.44 -12.64
N GLN A 100 -24.23 21.32 -12.85
CA GLN A 100 -25.08 21.11 -14.02
C GLN A 100 -26.19 22.15 -14.11
N GLU A 101 -26.88 22.41 -13.00
CA GLU A 101 -27.95 23.42 -12.92
C GLU A 101 -27.43 24.82 -13.23
N ILE A 102 -26.30 25.22 -12.64
CA ILE A 102 -25.69 26.54 -12.92
C ILE A 102 -25.28 26.64 -14.40
N ASN A 103 -24.70 25.59 -14.99
CA ASN A 103 -24.36 25.57 -16.42
C ASN A 103 -25.62 25.70 -17.30
N PHE A 104 -26.71 25.04 -16.91
CA PHE A 104 -28.00 25.19 -17.57
C PHE A 104 -28.46 26.65 -17.50
N LEU A 105 -28.48 27.28 -16.31
CA LEU A 105 -28.83 28.69 -16.15
C LEU A 105 -27.93 29.64 -16.96
N ILE A 106 -26.63 29.35 -17.08
CA ILE A 106 -25.68 30.10 -17.90
C ILE A 106 -26.10 30.05 -19.39
N SER A 107 -26.51 28.89 -19.89
CA SER A 107 -26.91 28.72 -21.29
C SER A 107 -28.13 29.54 -21.71
N PHE A 108 -29.02 29.88 -20.77
CA PHE A 108 -30.19 30.75 -21.02
C PHE A 108 -29.93 32.24 -20.77
N GLN A 109 -28.73 32.64 -20.36
CA GLN A 109 -28.42 34.05 -20.16
C GLN A 109 -28.38 34.80 -21.50
N ARG A 110 -29.16 35.87 -21.60
CA ARG A 110 -29.18 36.75 -22.79
C ARG A 110 -27.93 37.63 -22.91
N ASN A 111 -27.22 37.85 -21.81
CA ASN A 111 -26.04 38.73 -21.74
C ASN A 111 -24.84 37.99 -21.15
N ALA A 112 -23.68 38.14 -21.78
CA ALA A 112 -22.40 37.61 -21.32
C ALA A 112 -22.07 38.03 -19.87
N LYS A 113 -22.38 39.28 -19.48
CA LYS A 113 -22.17 39.74 -18.10
C LYS A 113 -22.96 38.91 -17.08
N GLY A 114 -24.18 38.49 -17.44
CA GLY A 114 -25.01 37.62 -16.59
C GLY A 114 -24.42 36.21 -16.46
N ALA A 115 -23.98 35.63 -17.57
CA ALA A 115 -23.31 34.33 -17.60
C ALA A 115 -22.04 34.32 -16.72
N VAL A 116 -21.17 35.32 -16.85
CA VAL A 116 -19.92 35.42 -16.06
C VAL A 116 -20.21 35.54 -14.56
N ARG A 117 -21.26 36.26 -14.15
CA ARG A 117 -21.64 36.33 -12.72
C ARG A 117 -22.08 34.98 -12.17
N LEU A 118 -22.74 34.15 -12.97
CA LEU A 118 -23.15 32.81 -12.57
C LEU A 118 -21.97 31.83 -12.52
N GLU A 119 -20.97 32.02 -13.38
CA GLU A 119 -19.76 31.19 -13.41
C GLU A 119 -18.99 31.22 -12.09
N VAL A 120 -19.05 32.33 -11.34
CA VAL A 120 -18.44 32.47 -10.00
C VAL A 120 -18.93 31.40 -9.01
N PHE A 121 -20.14 30.87 -9.19
CA PHE A 121 -20.70 29.84 -8.32
C PHE A 121 -20.24 28.42 -8.67
N LEU A 122 -19.58 28.24 -9.82
CA LEU A 122 -19.01 26.95 -10.21
C LEU A 122 -17.67 26.73 -9.51
N PRO A 123 -17.29 25.46 -9.25
CA PRO A 123 -15.94 25.14 -8.80
C PRO A 123 -14.89 25.72 -9.77
N PRO A 124 -13.79 26.31 -9.28
CA PRO A 124 -12.73 26.82 -10.13
C PRO A 124 -12.22 25.74 -11.08
N ARG A 125 -12.42 25.95 -12.38
CA ARG A 125 -11.81 25.07 -13.39
C ARG A 125 -10.31 25.34 -13.39
N LYS A 126 -9.52 24.34 -13.03
CA LYS A 126 -8.08 24.37 -13.31
C LYS A 126 -7.95 24.32 -14.83
N ASN A 127 -7.77 25.47 -15.47
CA ASN A 127 -7.40 25.52 -16.87
C ASN A 127 -6.06 24.80 -17.00
N LEU A 128 -6.10 23.51 -17.36
CA LEU A 128 -4.89 22.71 -17.61
C LEU A 128 -4.14 23.20 -18.86
N ARG A 129 -4.79 24.05 -19.66
CA ARG A 129 -4.07 25.04 -20.45
C ARG A 129 -3.54 26.13 -19.51
N LYS A 130 -2.55 25.79 -18.67
CA LYS A 130 -1.41 26.72 -18.58
C LYS A 130 -1.05 26.92 -20.04
N LEU A 131 -1.25 28.13 -20.56
CA LEU A 131 -0.81 28.48 -21.89
C LEU A 131 0.62 27.95 -21.98
N ALA A 132 0.81 26.84 -22.70
CA ALA A 132 2.13 26.30 -22.87
C ALA A 132 2.91 27.44 -23.50
N ASP A 133 4.05 27.77 -22.92
CA ASP A 133 4.91 28.78 -23.50
C ASP A 133 5.16 28.37 -24.95
N CYS A 134 4.58 29.11 -25.88
CA CYS A 134 4.69 28.83 -27.31
C CYS A 134 5.99 29.38 -27.87
N MET A 135 6.81 30.02 -27.03
CA MET A 135 8.06 30.64 -27.42
C MET A 135 9.20 29.65 -27.27
N ASN A 136 9.91 29.43 -28.37
CA ASN A 136 11.18 28.72 -28.31
C ASN A 136 12.25 29.62 -27.68
N THR A 137 13.30 29.02 -27.12
CA THR A 137 14.39 29.73 -26.41
C THR A 137 15.00 30.88 -27.22
N VAL A 138 15.13 30.70 -28.54
CA VAL A 138 15.64 31.75 -29.46
C VAL A 138 14.68 32.93 -29.55
N GLN A 139 13.38 32.67 -29.68
CA GLN A 139 12.37 33.73 -29.76
C GLN A 139 12.26 34.50 -28.45
N ARG A 140 12.39 33.79 -27.33
CA ARG A 140 12.44 34.38 -25.99
C ARG A 140 13.65 35.29 -25.82
N SER A 141 14.85 34.82 -26.15
CA SER A 141 16.08 35.61 -26.10
C SER A 141 16.01 36.85 -26.99
N ARG A 142 15.42 36.74 -28.18
CA ARG A 142 15.23 37.89 -29.08
C ARG A 142 14.27 38.93 -28.52
N ILE A 143 13.22 38.51 -27.85
CA ILE A 143 12.25 39.43 -27.23
C ILE A 143 12.86 40.11 -26.01
N GLU A 144 13.62 39.37 -25.20
CA GLU A 144 14.35 39.93 -24.06
C GLU A 144 15.35 41.00 -24.53
N GLU A 145 16.10 40.73 -25.61
CA GLU A 145 16.99 41.71 -26.25
C GLU A 145 16.25 42.99 -26.72
N ILE A 146 15.09 42.83 -27.38
CA ILE A 146 14.28 43.97 -27.84
C ILE A 146 13.74 44.80 -26.66
N LEU A 147 13.29 44.14 -25.59
CA LEU A 147 12.78 44.80 -24.39
C LEU A 147 13.87 45.54 -23.62
N GLU A 148 15.09 44.99 -23.58
CA GLU A 148 16.27 45.64 -23.00
C GLU A 148 16.68 46.89 -23.81
N ASP A 149 16.58 46.85 -25.14
CA ASP A 149 16.86 48.00 -26.01
C ASP A 149 15.82 49.14 -25.86
N GLU A 150 14.54 48.81 -25.64
CA GLU A 150 13.49 49.81 -25.43
C GLU A 150 13.56 50.45 -24.04
N THR A 151 13.97 49.70 -23.02
CA THR A 151 14.14 50.23 -21.65
C THR A 151 15.40 51.10 -21.50
N ALA A 152 16.36 51.01 -22.43
CA ALA A 152 17.55 51.85 -22.49
C ALA A 152 17.36 53.21 -23.20
N ARG A 153 16.15 53.54 -23.66
CA ARG A 153 15.82 54.85 -24.25
C ARG A 153 14.83 55.63 -23.39
N PHE A 154 15.34 56.23 -22.32
CA PHE A 154 14.75 57.41 -21.67
C PHE A 154 15.83 58.45 -21.40
#